data_AF-A0AAD8EPM3-F1
#
_entry.id   AF-A0AAD8EPM3-F1
#
_cell.length_a   1.000
_cell.length_b   1.000
_cell.length_c   1.000
_cell.angle_alpha   90.00
_cell.angle_beta   90.00
_cell.angle_gamma   90.00
#
_symmetry.space_group_name_H-M   'P 1'
#
loop_
_entity.id
_entity.type
_entity.pdbx_description
1 polymer ?
#
loop_
_entity_poly.entity_id
_entity_poly.type
_entity_poly.pdbx_seq_one_letter_code
_entity_poly.pdbx_strand_id
1 'polypeptide(L)'
;RFRFLIYSSGGGAFLIPFAIMLILEGIPLFLVELGMGQKMRLGSLGVWNTIHPWLGGIGIASCVVTFFVALYYNVIITWCFYYLFNSLQSPLPWAYCPEINGTIVAECEKSSETAYFWYRTTLDAAPDMDNPGGLKWWIVILLLFAWIVVFFIVMKGIQSSGKVVYFTSMFPYLVLTIFFVKGLTLKGASAGLIHMYTPKM
;
A
#
# COMPACT_ATOMS: atom_id res chain seq x y z
N ARG A 1 6.19 -1.46 4.10
CA ARG A 1 6.66 -2.85 4.24
C ARG A 1 8.18 -2.97 4.18
N PHE A 2 8.86 -2.64 3.07
CA PHE A 2 10.33 -2.81 2.94
C PHE A 2 11.16 -2.11 4.05
N ARG A 3 10.97 -0.80 4.28
CA ARG A 3 11.70 -0.08 5.35
C ARG A 3 11.48 -0.67 6.75
N PHE A 4 10.26 -1.12 7.04
CA PHE A 4 9.92 -1.74 8.31
C PHE A 4 10.66 -3.07 8.50
N LEU A 5 10.72 -3.90 7.46
CA LEU A 5 11.45 -5.17 7.49
C LEU A 5 12.96 -4.99 7.62
N ILE A 6 13.54 -3.99 6.95
CA ILE A 6 14.95 -3.61 7.15
C ILE A 6 15.17 -3.31 8.63
N TYR A 7 14.34 -2.44 9.19
CA TYR A 7 14.47 -2.03 10.59
C TYR A 7 14.34 -3.20 11.58
N SER A 8 13.36 -4.08 11.37
CA SER A 8 13.11 -5.22 12.27
C SER A 8 14.13 -6.35 12.11
N SER A 9 14.80 -6.46 10.95
CA SER A 9 15.59 -7.64 10.56
C SER A 9 17.09 -7.34 10.45
N GLY A 10 17.64 -6.61 11.44
CA GLY A 10 19.08 -6.33 11.51
C GLY A 10 19.54 -5.06 10.77
N GLY A 11 18.62 -4.17 10.40
CA GLY A 11 18.95 -2.91 9.75
C GLY A 11 19.60 -3.13 8.37
N GLY A 12 20.74 -2.49 8.14
CA GLY A 12 21.47 -2.58 6.88
C GLY A 12 21.88 -4.00 6.49
N ALA A 13 22.06 -4.90 7.46
CA ALA A 13 22.43 -6.29 7.20
C ALA A 13 21.37 -7.05 6.38
N PHE A 14 20.09 -6.69 6.51
CA PHE A 14 18.98 -7.30 5.74
C PHE A 14 19.14 -7.17 4.23
N LEU A 15 19.89 -6.16 3.76
CA LEU A 15 20.08 -5.93 2.33
C LEU A 15 20.88 -7.05 1.64
N ILE A 16 21.76 -7.73 2.37
CA ILE A 16 22.57 -8.85 1.85
C ILE A 16 21.68 -10.06 1.49
N PRO A 17 20.93 -10.67 2.44
CA PRO A 17 20.04 -11.78 2.10
C PRO A 17 18.93 -11.35 1.13
N PHE A 18 18.45 -10.10 1.22
CA PHE A 18 17.48 -9.58 0.26
C PHE A 18 18.03 -9.58 -1.18
N ALA A 19 19.26 -9.10 -1.39
CA ALA A 19 19.89 -9.09 -2.71
C ALA A 19 20.15 -10.52 -3.24
N ILE A 20 20.60 -11.43 -2.37
CA ILE A 20 20.84 -12.84 -2.74
C ILE A 20 19.52 -13.50 -3.18
N MET A 21 18.46 -13.39 -2.38
CA MET A 21 17.15 -13.97 -2.72
C MET A 21 16.55 -13.31 -3.97
N LEU A 22 16.76 -12.01 -4.17
CA LEU A 22 16.33 -11.30 -5.38
C LEU A 22 16.99 -11.88 -6.64
N ILE A 23 18.30 -12.15 -6.59
CA ILE A 23 19.05 -12.66 -7.76
C ILE A 23 18.77 -14.15 -7.99
N LEU A 24 18.69 -14.96 -6.93
CA LEU A 24 18.55 -16.41 -7.04
C LEU A 24 17.11 -16.88 -7.27
N GLU A 25 16.12 -16.18 -6.70
CA GLU A 25 14.71 -16.57 -6.76
C GLU A 25 13.87 -15.54 -7.53
N GLY A 26 13.97 -14.26 -7.17
CA GLY A 26 13.11 -13.20 -7.71
C GLY A 26 13.27 -13.01 -9.23
N ILE A 27 14.49 -12.76 -9.70
CA ILE A 27 14.78 -12.52 -11.13
C ILE A 27 14.46 -13.78 -11.97
N PRO A 28 14.90 -15.00 -11.60
CA PRO A 28 14.59 -16.20 -12.37
C PRO A 28 13.10 -16.48 -12.48
N LEU A 29 12.34 -16.39 -11.37
CA LEU A 29 10.89 -16.61 -11.39
C LEU A 29 10.19 -15.59 -12.29
N PHE A 30 10.56 -14.31 -12.19
CA PHE A 30 10.00 -13.25 -13.02
C PHE A 30 10.25 -13.49 -14.52
N LEU A 31 11.47 -13.87 -14.90
CA LEU A 31 11.83 -14.14 -16.28
C LEU A 31 11.12 -15.39 -16.84
N VAL A 32 10.99 -16.45 -16.04
CA VAL A 32 10.25 -17.66 -16.43
C VAL A 32 8.78 -17.35 -16.67
N GLU A 33 8.13 -16.61 -15.77
CA GLU A 33 6.72 -16.25 -15.90
C GLU A 33 6.49 -15.35 -17.12
N LEU A 34 7.34 -14.34 -17.33
CA LEU A 34 7.26 -13.46 -18.50
C LEU A 34 7.46 -14.23 -19.81
N GLY A 35 8.48 -15.08 -19.88
CA GLY A 35 8.77 -15.89 -21.06
C GLY A 35 7.65 -16.89 -21.37
N MET A 36 7.08 -17.51 -20.34
CA MET A 36 5.96 -18.45 -20.47
C MET A 36 4.69 -17.73 -20.97
N GLY A 37 4.36 -16.57 -20.41
CA GLY A 37 3.23 -15.75 -20.84
C GLY A 37 3.36 -15.28 -22.29
N GLN A 38 4.55 -14.83 -22.71
CA GLN A 38 4.81 -14.40 -24.08
C GLN A 38 4.73 -15.54 -25.10
N LYS A 39 5.25 -16.73 -24.75
CA LYS A 39 5.24 -17.89 -25.64
C LYS A 39 3.84 -18.48 -25.82
N MET A 40 3.08 -18.62 -24.74
CA MET A 40 1.77 -19.27 -24.77
C MET A 40 0.63 -18.33 -25.14
N ARG A 41 0.74 -17.02 -24.84
CA ARG A 41 -0.29 -16.00 -25.11
C ARG A 41 -1.67 -16.33 -24.52
N LEU A 42 -1.68 -17.06 -23.40
CA LEU A 42 -2.87 -17.43 -22.65
C LEU A 42 -2.84 -16.74 -21.27
N GLY A 43 -4.02 -16.62 -20.64
CA GLY A 43 -4.10 -16.23 -19.24
C GLY A 43 -3.54 -17.31 -18.31
N SER A 44 -3.32 -16.96 -17.03
CA SER A 44 -2.72 -17.86 -16.02
C SER A 44 -3.36 -19.26 -15.99
N LEU A 45 -4.69 -19.35 -15.99
CA LEU A 45 -5.40 -20.63 -16.02
C LEU A 45 -5.13 -21.46 -17.30
N GLY A 46 -5.10 -20.78 -18.46
CA GLY A 46 -4.84 -21.44 -19.74
C GLY A 46 -3.42 -21.98 -19.83
N VAL A 47 -2.43 -21.20 -19.37
CA VAL A 47 -1.02 -21.59 -19.34
C VAL A 47 -0.81 -22.90 -18.57
N TRP A 48 -1.32 -22.99 -17.34
CA TRP A 48 -1.12 -24.19 -16.51
C TRP A 48 -1.86 -25.41 -17.04
N ASN A 49 -3.06 -25.23 -17.60
CA ASN A 49 -3.82 -26.32 -18.19
C ASN A 49 -3.18 -26.86 -19.48
N THR A 50 -2.50 -26.01 -20.26
CA THR A 50 -1.74 -26.43 -21.46
C THR A 50 -0.47 -27.19 -21.12
N ILE A 51 0.21 -26.84 -20.02
CA ILE A 51 1.41 -27.57 -19.57
C ILE A 51 1.04 -28.98 -19.12
N HIS A 52 0.08 -29.09 -18.19
CA HIS A 52 -0.43 -30.37 -17.75
C HIS A 52 -1.81 -30.19 -17.08
N PRO A 53 -2.85 -30.97 -17.45
CA PRO A 53 -4.21 -30.78 -16.93
C PRO A 53 -4.31 -30.81 -15.40
N TRP A 54 -3.47 -31.60 -14.72
CA TRP A 54 -3.44 -31.64 -13.25
C TRP A 54 -2.91 -30.36 -12.59
N LEU A 55 -2.13 -29.54 -13.32
CA LEU A 55 -1.60 -28.28 -12.82
C LEU A 55 -2.60 -27.12 -12.96
N GLY A 56 -3.77 -27.34 -13.57
CA GLY A 56 -4.80 -26.30 -13.73
C GLY A 56 -5.24 -25.64 -12.41
N GLY A 57 -5.11 -26.35 -11.28
CA GLY A 57 -5.38 -25.81 -9.95
C GLY A 57 -4.52 -24.59 -9.58
N ILE A 58 -3.30 -24.47 -10.12
CA ILE A 58 -2.41 -23.32 -9.86
C ILE A 58 -3.02 -22.02 -10.41
N GLY A 59 -3.64 -22.08 -11.60
CA GLY A 59 -4.29 -20.91 -12.20
C GLY A 59 -5.52 -20.46 -11.41
N ILE A 60 -6.31 -21.41 -10.87
CA ILE A 60 -7.45 -21.09 -10.01
C ILE A 60 -6.98 -20.47 -8.69
N ALA A 61 -5.95 -21.05 -8.06
CA ALA A 61 -5.36 -20.51 -6.83
C ALA A 61 -4.84 -19.07 -7.03
N SER A 62 -4.17 -18.81 -8.16
CA SER A 62 -3.71 -17.47 -8.53
C SER A 62 -4.87 -16.45 -8.64
N CYS A 63 -6.00 -16.85 -9.23
CA CYS A 63 -7.19 -16.01 -9.32
C CYS A 63 -7.78 -15.70 -7.93
N VAL A 64 -7.91 -16.71 -7.07
CA VAL A 64 -8.43 -16.56 -5.70
C VAL A 64 -7.54 -15.64 -4.86
N VAL A 65 -6.22 -15.83 -4.92
CA VAL A 65 -5.26 -14.96 -4.21
C VAL A 65 -5.36 -13.53 -4.71
N THR A 66 -5.42 -13.33 -6.04
CA THR A 66 -5.55 -11.99 -6.63
C THR A 66 -6.85 -11.30 -6.21
N PHE A 67 -7.95 -12.05 -6.06
CA PHE A 67 -9.21 -11.53 -5.56
C PHE A 67 -9.10 -11.04 -4.11
N PHE A 68 -8.55 -11.85 -3.19
CA PHE A 68 -8.36 -11.40 -1.80
C PHE A 68 -7.44 -10.19 -1.70
N VAL A 69 -6.36 -10.17 -2.49
CA VAL A 69 -5.44 -9.04 -2.58
C VAL A 69 -6.18 -7.78 -3.05
N ALA A 70 -7.00 -7.89 -4.09
CA ALA A 70 -7.78 -6.76 -4.60
C ALA A 70 -8.76 -6.21 -3.55
N LEU A 71 -9.39 -7.07 -2.73
CA LEU A 71 -10.32 -6.63 -1.69
C LEU A 71 -9.64 -5.72 -0.66
N TYR A 72 -8.55 -6.15 -0.03
CA TYR A 72 -7.93 -5.36 1.03
C TYR A 72 -7.11 -4.18 0.50
N TYR A 73 -6.49 -4.29 -0.68
CA TYR A 73 -5.76 -3.16 -1.25
C TYR A 73 -6.68 -2.01 -1.66
N ASN A 74 -7.92 -2.31 -2.10
CA ASN A 74 -8.91 -1.26 -2.34
C ASN A 74 -9.25 -0.48 -1.07
N VAL A 75 -9.30 -1.14 0.09
CA VAL A 75 -9.50 -0.44 1.39
C VAL A 75 -8.35 0.52 1.68
N ILE A 76 -7.10 0.16 1.37
CA ILE A 76 -5.96 1.07 1.53
C ILE A 76 -6.10 2.29 0.60
N ILE A 77 -6.54 2.09 -0.64
CA ILE A 77 -6.81 3.18 -1.59
C ILE A 77 -7.91 4.11 -1.03
N THR A 78 -8.96 3.56 -0.42
CA THR A 78 -10.01 4.32 0.26
C THR A 78 -9.45 5.25 1.34
N TRP A 79 -8.53 4.75 2.18
CA TRP A 79 -7.88 5.57 3.19
C TRP A 79 -7.04 6.68 2.56
N CYS A 80 -6.32 6.40 1.47
CA CYS A 80 -5.60 7.43 0.72
C CYS A 80 -6.53 8.53 0.18
N PHE A 81 -7.70 8.17 -0.37
CA PHE A 81 -8.69 9.16 -0.80
C PHE A 81 -9.25 9.97 0.37
N TYR A 82 -9.51 9.34 1.51
CA TYR A 82 -9.97 10.04 2.72
C TYR A 82 -8.97 11.12 3.14
N TYR A 83 -7.68 10.80 3.21
CA TYR A 83 -6.63 11.77 3.53
C TYR A 83 -6.46 12.82 2.42
N LEU A 84 -6.58 12.44 1.15
CA LEU A 84 -6.50 13.37 0.03
C LEU A 84 -7.58 14.46 0.11
N PHE A 85 -8.84 14.07 0.32
CA PHE A 85 -9.93 15.05 0.42
C PHE A 85 -9.81 15.93 1.67
N ASN A 86 -9.39 15.37 2.81
CA ASN A 86 -9.13 16.13 4.03
C ASN A 86 -7.88 17.03 3.95
N SER A 87 -7.02 16.86 2.94
CA SER A 87 -5.85 17.72 2.74
C SER A 87 -6.17 19.04 2.01
N LEU A 88 -7.40 19.19 1.50
CA LEU A 88 -7.83 20.38 0.76
C LEU A 88 -8.28 21.55 1.64
N GLN A 89 -8.18 21.41 2.96
CA GLN A 89 -8.54 22.45 3.94
C GLN A 89 -7.32 22.94 4.73
N SER A 90 -7.37 24.20 5.15
CA SER A 90 -6.38 24.83 6.03
C SER A 90 -7.12 25.42 7.24
N PRO A 91 -6.80 25.04 8.49
CA PRO A 91 -5.73 24.12 8.91
C PRO A 91 -6.02 22.64 8.60
N LEU A 92 -4.98 21.80 8.57
CA LEU A 92 -5.13 20.36 8.39
C LEU A 92 -5.83 19.74 9.62
N PRO A 93 -6.75 18.77 9.44
CA PRO A 93 -7.53 18.23 10.55
C PRO A 93 -6.73 17.37 11.55
N TRP A 94 -5.52 16.93 11.19
CA TRP A 94 -4.58 16.24 12.07
C TRP A 94 -3.42 17.12 12.55
N ALA A 95 -3.55 18.46 12.42
CA ALA A 95 -2.51 19.39 12.87
C ALA A 95 -2.60 19.71 14.37
N TYR A 96 -3.80 19.65 14.96
CA TYR A 96 -4.05 20.01 16.36
C TYR A 96 -5.02 19.02 17.01
N CYS A 97 -4.90 18.83 18.32
CA CYS A 97 -5.89 18.06 19.07
C CYS A 97 -7.23 18.81 19.15
N PRO A 98 -8.37 18.11 19.04
CA PRO A 98 -9.68 18.73 19.22
C PRO A 98 -9.90 19.08 20.70
N GLU A 99 -10.62 20.17 20.93
CA GLU A 99 -11.05 20.62 22.25
C GLU A 99 -12.56 20.37 22.43
N ILE A 100 -12.95 19.78 23.56
CA ILE A 100 -14.35 19.57 23.95
C ILE A 100 -14.59 20.38 25.23
N ASN A 101 -15.54 21.31 25.19
CA ASN A 101 -15.88 22.21 26.31
C ASN A 101 -14.67 22.97 26.91
N GLY A 102 -13.73 23.39 26.05
CA GLY A 102 -12.53 24.12 26.44
C GLY A 102 -11.44 23.24 27.09
N THR A 103 -11.60 21.92 27.07
CA THR A 103 -10.57 20.96 27.50
C THR A 103 -10.09 20.14 26.33
N ILE A 104 -8.76 20.00 26.20
CA ILE A 104 -8.15 19.14 25.18
C ILE A 104 -8.53 17.69 25.49
N VAL A 105 -8.86 16.92 24.45
CA VAL A 105 -9.17 15.49 24.62
C VAL A 105 -7.94 14.76 25.15
N ALA A 106 -8.04 14.23 26.38
CA ALA A 106 -6.95 13.55 27.08
C ALA A 106 -6.37 12.34 26.31
N GLU A 107 -7.19 11.68 25.48
CA GLU A 107 -6.73 10.59 24.60
C GLU A 107 -5.80 11.09 23.49
N CYS A 108 -6.06 12.29 22.96
CA CYS A 108 -5.20 12.92 21.95
C CYS A 108 -3.88 13.37 22.56
N GLU A 109 -3.93 13.99 23.75
CA GLU A 109 -2.75 14.43 24.48
C GLU A 109 -1.81 13.28 24.86
N LYS A 110 -2.35 12.11 25.26
CA LYS A 110 -1.55 10.93 25.59
C LYS A 110 -0.91 10.23 24.39
N SER A 111 -1.44 10.44 23.18
CA SER A 111 -1.02 9.73 21.98
C SER A 111 -0.28 10.67 21.01
N SER A 112 -0.99 11.20 20.03
CA SER A 112 -0.58 12.32 19.16
C SER A 112 -1.78 12.73 18.30
N GLU A 113 -1.75 13.93 17.75
CA GLU A 113 -2.81 14.48 16.88
C GLU A 113 -3.08 13.56 15.69
N THR A 114 -2.01 13.05 15.07
CA THR A 114 -2.10 12.15 13.91
C THR A 114 -2.62 10.76 14.26
N ALA A 115 -2.21 10.20 15.40
CA ALA A 115 -2.72 8.91 15.87
C ALA A 115 -4.20 9.00 16.25
N TYR A 116 -4.58 10.07 16.96
CA TYR A 116 -5.97 10.32 17.32
C TYR A 116 -6.85 10.45 16.08
N PHE A 117 -6.42 11.24 15.09
CA PHE A 117 -7.16 11.39 13.83
C PHE A 117 -7.32 10.06 13.08
N TRP A 118 -6.30 9.20 13.07
CA TRP A 118 -6.37 7.90 12.41
C TRP A 118 -7.33 6.94 13.13
N TYR A 119 -7.15 6.74 14.44
CA TYR A 119 -7.90 5.74 15.20
C TYR A 119 -9.31 6.17 15.56
N ARG A 120 -9.55 7.46 15.85
CA ARG A 120 -10.86 7.95 16.32
C ARG A 120 -11.67 8.63 15.24
N THR A 121 -11.05 9.44 14.39
CA THR A 121 -11.79 10.19 13.35
C THR A 121 -11.93 9.41 12.06
N THR A 122 -10.85 8.79 11.58
CA THR A 122 -10.83 8.11 10.28
C THR A 122 -11.47 6.74 10.38
N LEU A 123 -10.89 5.86 11.20
CA LEU A 123 -11.34 4.48 11.37
C LEU A 123 -12.53 4.35 12.34
N ASP A 124 -12.53 5.17 13.39
CA ASP A 124 -13.38 5.01 14.56
C ASP A 124 -13.33 3.56 15.08
N ALA A 125 -12.12 3.16 15.47
CA ALA A 125 -11.77 1.79 15.80
C ALA A 125 -12.52 1.29 17.04
N ALA A 126 -13.14 0.11 16.91
CA ALA A 126 -13.74 -0.60 18.03
C ALA A 126 -12.67 -1.07 19.04
N PRO A 127 -13.02 -1.18 20.34
CA PRO A 127 -12.08 -1.65 21.35
C PRO A 127 -11.70 -3.12 21.15
N ASP A 128 -12.63 -3.94 20.65
CA ASP A 128 -12.49 -5.38 20.54
C ASP A 128 -12.98 -5.90 19.18
N MET A 129 -12.39 -7.00 18.71
CA MET A 129 -12.78 -7.66 17.46
C MET A 129 -14.16 -8.32 17.56
N ASP A 130 -14.57 -8.71 18.76
CA ASP A 130 -15.85 -9.39 19.00
C ASP A 130 -17.04 -8.42 18.88
N ASN A 131 -16.80 -7.13 19.09
CA ASN A 131 -17.80 -6.06 18.97
C ASN A 131 -17.33 -5.00 17.96
N PRO A 132 -17.27 -5.32 16.65
CA PRO A 132 -16.66 -4.46 15.62
C PRO A 132 -17.42 -3.14 15.37
N GLY A 133 -18.51 -2.88 16.10
CA GLY A 133 -19.36 -1.71 15.91
C GLY A 133 -20.14 -1.75 14.60
N GLY A 134 -20.73 -0.61 14.23
CA GLY A 134 -21.48 -0.44 12.99
C GLY A 134 -20.60 0.00 11.81
N LEU A 135 -21.13 -0.19 10.59
CA LEU A 135 -20.49 0.31 9.36
C LEU A 135 -20.41 1.84 9.36
N LYS A 136 -19.19 2.36 9.22
CA LYS A 136 -18.94 3.81 9.15
C LYS A 136 -19.24 4.30 7.73
N TRP A 137 -20.33 5.05 7.59
CA TRP A 137 -20.88 5.44 6.28
C TRP A 137 -19.89 6.23 5.40
N TRP A 138 -19.03 7.06 6.01
CA TRP A 138 -18.03 7.84 5.25
C TRP A 138 -16.98 6.95 4.58
N ILE A 139 -16.52 5.89 5.25
CA ILE A 139 -15.61 4.90 4.64
C ILE A 139 -16.33 4.14 3.54
N VAL A 140 -17.59 3.74 3.75
CA VAL A 140 -18.37 2.98 2.75
C VAL A 140 -18.53 3.77 1.45
N ILE A 141 -18.86 5.06 1.53
CA ILE A 141 -18.98 5.92 0.35
C ILE A 141 -17.64 6.04 -0.38
N LEU A 142 -16.54 6.24 0.35
CA LEU A 142 -15.22 6.34 -0.27
C LEU A 142 -14.69 5.00 -0.81
N LEU A 143 -15.13 3.89 -0.24
CA LEU A 143 -14.86 2.56 -0.77
C LEU A 143 -15.58 2.34 -2.09
N LEU A 144 -16.85 2.72 -2.18
CA LEU A 144 -17.60 2.69 -3.43
C LEU A 144 -16.92 3.58 -4.48
N PHE A 145 -16.48 4.79 -4.09
CA PHE A 145 -15.73 5.68 -4.97
C PHE A 145 -14.42 5.04 -5.48
N ALA A 146 -13.64 4.40 -4.61
CA ALA A 146 -12.41 3.71 -5.00
C ALA A 146 -12.69 2.60 -6.03
N TRP A 147 -13.74 1.79 -5.82
CA TRP A 147 -14.16 0.76 -6.77
C TRP A 147 -14.61 1.34 -8.11
N ILE A 148 -15.34 2.45 -8.11
CA ILE A 148 -15.76 3.15 -9.34
C ILE A 148 -14.52 3.63 -10.12
N VAL A 149 -13.55 4.22 -9.44
CA VAL A 149 -12.29 4.65 -10.07
C VAL A 149 -11.54 3.48 -10.68
N VAL A 150 -11.37 2.38 -9.94
CA VAL A 150 -10.71 1.16 -10.44
C VAL A 150 -11.47 0.58 -11.64
N PHE A 151 -12.80 0.54 -11.57
CA PHE A 151 -13.64 0.09 -12.67
C PHE A 151 -13.40 0.91 -13.93
N PHE A 152 -13.41 2.25 -13.85
CA PHE A 152 -13.17 3.10 -15.01
C PHE A 152 -11.76 2.93 -15.61
N ILE A 153 -10.73 2.72 -14.78
CA ILE A 153 -9.37 2.47 -15.24
C ILE A 153 -9.31 1.17 -16.06
N VAL A 154 -10.00 0.12 -15.61
CA VAL A 154 -9.93 -1.23 -16.17
C VAL A 154 -11.01 -1.50 -17.24
N MET A 155 -12.05 -0.68 -17.36
CA MET A 155 -13.25 -0.94 -18.18
C MET A 155 -12.97 -1.34 -19.65
N LYS A 156 -11.94 -0.77 -20.28
CA LYS A 156 -11.54 -1.13 -21.67
C LYS A 156 -10.29 -2.03 -21.73
N GLY A 157 -10.01 -2.75 -20.65
CA GLY A 157 -8.83 -3.59 -20.49
C GLY A 157 -7.53 -2.81 -20.74
N ILE A 158 -6.63 -3.43 -21.49
CA ILE A 158 -5.26 -2.94 -21.74
C ILE A 158 -5.24 -1.61 -22.51
N GLN A 159 -6.26 -1.33 -23.34
CA GLN A 159 -6.31 -0.08 -24.11
C GLN A 159 -6.54 1.17 -23.25
N SER A 160 -7.28 1.03 -22.14
CA SER A 160 -7.49 2.11 -21.16
C SER A 160 -6.40 2.08 -20.10
N SER A 161 -6.19 0.93 -19.46
CA SER A 161 -5.24 0.81 -18.35
C SER A 161 -3.81 1.14 -18.79
N GLY A 162 -3.39 0.74 -19.99
CA GLY A 162 -2.07 1.06 -20.53
C GLY A 162 -1.80 2.56 -20.64
N LYS A 163 -2.82 3.36 -20.97
CA LYS A 163 -2.70 4.83 -21.03
C LYS A 163 -2.57 5.45 -19.64
N VAL A 164 -3.40 4.99 -18.69
CA VAL A 164 -3.39 5.46 -17.30
C VAL A 164 -2.06 5.10 -16.63
N VAL A 165 -1.49 3.93 -16.93
CA VAL A 165 -0.22 3.45 -16.37
C VAL A 165 0.95 4.39 -16.64
N TYR A 166 1.00 5.09 -17.78
CA TYR A 166 2.07 6.07 -18.03
C TYR A 166 2.08 7.17 -16.97
N PHE A 167 0.91 7.69 -16.62
CA PHE A 167 0.79 8.70 -15.57
C PHE A 167 1.02 8.09 -14.17
N THR A 168 0.34 6.99 -13.85
CA THR A 168 0.40 6.40 -12.50
C THR A 168 1.75 5.76 -12.17
N SER A 169 2.56 5.41 -13.16
CA SER A 169 3.94 4.95 -12.93
C SER A 169 4.93 6.10 -12.83
N MET A 170 4.81 7.14 -13.66
CA MET A 170 5.76 8.26 -13.68
C MET A 170 5.58 9.22 -12.50
N PHE A 171 4.33 9.51 -12.12
CA PHE A 171 4.02 10.47 -11.07
C PHE A 171 4.63 10.09 -9.70
N PRO A 172 4.55 8.82 -9.22
CA PRO A 172 5.21 8.42 -7.98
C PRO A 172 6.72 8.64 -7.98
N TYR A 173 7.43 8.39 -9.10
CA TYR A 173 8.88 8.65 -9.16
C TYR A 173 9.21 10.13 -9.02
N LEU A 174 8.41 10.99 -9.65
CA LEU A 174 8.56 12.44 -9.53
C LEU A 174 8.35 12.89 -8.08
N VAL A 175 7.26 12.46 -7.45
CA VAL A 175 6.95 12.81 -6.04
C VAL A 175 8.02 12.27 -5.09
N LEU A 176 8.46 11.03 -5.27
CA LEU A 176 9.53 10.44 -4.46
C LEU A 176 10.85 11.20 -4.61
N THR A 177 11.17 11.69 -5.82
CA THR A 177 12.38 12.51 -6.04
C THR A 177 12.28 13.85 -5.30
N ILE A 178 11.12 14.50 -5.33
CA ILE A 178 10.89 15.74 -4.57
C ILE A 178 11.02 15.48 -3.06
N PHE A 179 10.38 14.41 -2.56
CA PHE A 179 10.46 14.03 -1.15
C PHE A 179 11.86 13.59 -0.73
N PHE A 180 12.63 12.99 -1.63
CA PHE A 180 14.03 12.65 -1.38
C PHE A 180 14.86 13.93 -1.17
N VAL A 181 14.77 14.90 -2.08
CA VAL A 181 15.48 16.19 -1.94
C VAL A 181 15.05 16.92 -0.68
N LYS A 182 13.74 17.02 -0.41
CA LYS A 182 13.23 17.64 0.82
C LYS A 182 13.69 16.90 2.08
N GLY A 183 13.66 15.58 2.06
CA GLY A 183 14.11 14.72 3.15
C GLY A 183 15.56 14.98 3.53
N LEU A 184 16.44 15.18 2.54
CA LEU A 184 17.86 15.50 2.78
C LEU A 184 18.08 16.91 3.35
N THR A 185 17.19 17.87 3.05
CA THR A 185 17.29 19.25 3.59
C THR A 185 16.82 19.38 5.04
N LEU A 186 16.14 18.38 5.59
CA LEU A 186 15.63 18.41 6.97
C LEU A 186 16.74 18.15 7.99
N LYS A 187 16.67 18.86 9.12
CA LYS A 187 17.59 18.64 10.25
C LYS A 187 17.43 17.21 10.78
N GLY A 188 18.55 16.51 10.98
CA GLY A 188 18.55 15.13 11.50
C GLY A 188 18.38 14.02 10.44
N ALA A 189 18.34 14.36 9.15
CA ALA A 189 18.24 13.36 8.08
C ALA A 189 19.38 12.32 8.10
N SER A 190 20.61 12.77 8.40
CA SER A 190 21.79 11.88 8.49
C SER A 190 21.67 10.84 9.61
N ALA A 191 21.08 11.20 10.76
CA ALA A 191 20.88 10.28 11.88
C ALA A 191 19.92 9.13 11.50
N GLY A 192 18.84 9.45 10.77
CA GLY A 192 17.90 8.43 10.27
C GLY A 192 18.54 7.47 9.26
N LEU A 193 19.36 8.00 8.35
CA LEU A 193 20.10 7.18 7.38
C LEU A 193 21.10 6.26 8.06
N ILE A 194 21.92 6.80 8.97
CA ILE A 194 22.88 6.01 9.75
C ILE A 194 22.13 4.90 10.48
N HIS A 195 21.06 5.23 11.19
CA HIS A 195 20.28 4.24 11.93
C HIS A 195 19.71 3.11 11.04
N MET A 196 19.29 3.43 9.82
CA MET A 196 18.75 2.44 8.88
C MET A 196 19.84 1.50 8.33
N TYR A 197 21.03 2.02 8.03
CA TYR A 197 22.11 1.27 7.40
C TYR A 197 23.11 0.67 8.39
N THR A 198 23.05 1.03 9.68
CA THR A 198 23.94 0.40 10.68
C THR A 198 23.51 -1.07 10.83
N PRO A 199 24.39 -2.05 10.58
CA PRO A 199 24.06 -3.45 10.80
C PRO A 199 23.92 -3.67 12.31
N LYS A 200 22.77 -4.20 12.72
CA LYS A 200 22.58 -4.71 14.09
C LYS A 200 22.77 -6.22 14.01
N MET A 201 23.85 -6.71 14.62
CA MET A 201 24.09 -8.14 14.78
C MET A 201 23.12 -8.72 15.81
#